data_AF-A0A971GCE3-F1
#
_entry.id   AF-A0A971GCE3-F1
#
_cell.length_a   1.000
_cell.length_b   1.000
_cell.length_c   1.000
_cell.angle_alpha   90.00
_cell.angle_beta   90.00
_cell.angle_gamma   90.00
#
_symmetry.space_group_name_H-M   'P 1'
#
loop_
_entity.id
_entity.type
_entity.pdbx_description
1 polymer ?
#
loop_
_entity_poly.entity_id
_entity_poly.type
_entity_poly.pdbx_seq_one_letter_code
_entity_poly.pdbx_strand_id
1 'polypeptide(L)'
;VAVVIDVCHGDMPEADKASTFALGKGVPVGIGPAFHRRFTEQLLELAEKEGIPTQLCVEAGDPGTEAWAIQVSRMGIAVVEICIPLRYMHTGAELVDSKDVDMAADLVSKFAAGKTVMPSKEVADDPDTD
;
A
#
# COMPACT_ATOMS: atom_id res chain seq x y z
N VAL A 1 -11.60 1.86 -8.54
CA VAL A 1 -10.52 1.69 -7.53
C VAL A 1 -9.87 3.03 -7.30
N ALA A 2 -9.57 3.37 -6.06
CA ALA A 2 -8.70 4.49 -5.71
C ALA A 2 -7.36 3.93 -5.25
N VAL A 3 -6.27 4.54 -5.73
CA VAL A 3 -4.92 4.27 -5.25
C VAL A 3 -4.53 5.43 -4.36
N VAL A 4 -4.42 5.17 -3.06
CA VAL A 4 -3.95 6.14 -2.07
C VAL A 4 -2.44 6.00 -1.97
N ILE A 5 -1.75 7.12 -2.09
CA ILE A 5 -0.30 7.19 -1.93
C ILE A 5 -0.07 8.12 -0.76
N ASP A 6 0.53 7.59 0.29
CA ASP A 6 0.88 8.35 1.49
C ASP A 6 2.26 7.95 2.00
N VAL A 7 2.72 8.55 3.09
CA VAL A 7 3.95 8.19 3.78
C VAL A 7 3.67 7.28 4.95
N CYS A 8 4.62 6.43 5.31
CA CYS A 8 4.57 5.62 6.51
C CYS A 8 5.82 5.85 7.36
N HIS A 9 5.76 5.48 8.64
CA HIS A 9 6.88 5.67 9.56
C HIS A 9 8.11 4.86 9.15
N GLY A 10 9.18 5.55 8.77
CA GLY A 10 10.48 4.97 8.49
C GLY A 10 11.22 4.55 9.76
N ASP A 11 12.08 3.54 9.65
CA ASP A 11 12.90 3.05 10.76
C ASP A 11 13.83 4.14 11.30
N MET A 12 13.91 4.31 12.62
CA MET A 12 14.84 5.25 13.25
C MET A 12 15.29 4.71 14.62
N PRO A 13 16.44 5.16 15.17
CA PRO A 13 17.05 4.54 16.34
C PRO A 13 16.14 4.38 17.57
N GLU A 14 15.16 5.27 17.74
CA GLU A 14 14.23 5.29 18.87
C GLU A 14 12.81 4.83 18.51
N ALA A 15 12.54 4.56 17.24
CA ALA A 15 11.21 4.11 16.84
C ALA A 15 11.03 2.62 17.09
N ASP A 16 9.78 2.24 17.35
CA ASP A 16 9.41 0.84 17.47
C ASP A 16 9.54 0.15 16.11
N LYS A 17 10.29 -0.95 16.10
CA LYS A 17 10.56 -1.74 14.89
C LYS A 17 9.32 -2.46 14.38
N ALA A 18 8.32 -2.71 15.23
CA ALA A 18 7.09 -3.37 14.81
C ALA A 18 6.15 -2.43 14.05
N SER A 19 6.33 -1.12 14.20
CA SER A 19 5.49 -0.07 13.60
C SER A 19 6.26 0.82 12.62
N THR A 20 7.43 0.37 12.17
CA THR A 20 8.26 1.11 11.21
C THR A 20 8.70 0.25 10.02
N PHE A 21 8.96 0.93 8.91
CA PHE A 21 9.40 0.35 7.64
C PHE A 21 10.83 0.77 7.35
N ALA A 22 11.65 -0.17 6.90
CA ALA A 22 13.03 0.12 6.58
C ALA A 22 13.10 0.94 5.28
N LEU A 23 13.85 2.04 5.31
CA LEU A 23 14.14 2.82 4.11
C LEU A 23 15.01 2.01 3.13
N GLY A 24 14.77 2.17 1.84
CA GLY A 24 15.48 1.49 0.75
C GLY A 24 15.19 -0.01 0.67
N LYS A 25 14.11 -0.48 1.33
CA LYS A 25 13.68 -1.89 1.33
C LYS A 25 12.42 -2.14 0.53
N GLY A 26 12.00 -1.16 -0.27
CA GLY A 26 10.83 -1.30 -1.10
C GLY A 26 9.58 -0.72 -0.47
N VAL A 27 8.49 -0.86 -1.22
CA VAL A 27 7.26 -0.10 -1.07
C VAL A 27 6.34 -0.78 -0.06
N PRO A 28 6.02 -0.17 1.08
CA PRO A 28 5.01 -0.73 1.97
C PRO A 28 3.63 -0.69 1.31
N VAL A 29 2.89 -1.79 1.43
CA VAL A 29 1.54 -1.94 0.87
C VAL A 29 0.57 -2.22 2.01
N GLY A 30 -0.48 -1.40 2.10
CA GLY A 30 -1.49 -1.48 3.16
C GLY A 30 -2.34 -2.74 3.05
N ILE A 31 -2.41 -3.52 4.14
CA ILE A 31 -3.31 -4.66 4.32
C ILE A 31 -4.11 -4.48 5.62
N GLY A 32 -5.43 -4.66 5.53
CA GLY A 32 -6.33 -4.23 6.61
C GLY A 32 -7.78 -4.07 6.16
N PRO A 33 -8.69 -3.77 7.08
CA PRO A 33 -10.12 -3.65 6.79
C PRO A 33 -10.45 -2.41 5.95
N ALA A 34 -9.57 -1.40 5.91
CA ALA A 34 -9.72 -0.20 5.10
C ALA A 34 -9.41 -0.44 3.61
N PHE A 35 -8.78 -1.56 3.25
CA PHE A 35 -8.28 -1.81 1.90
C PHE A 35 -8.99 -2.99 1.23
N HIS A 36 -9.20 -2.89 -0.08
CA HIS A 36 -9.91 -3.89 -0.84
C HIS A 36 -9.01 -5.10 -1.14
N ARG A 37 -9.19 -6.18 -0.37
CA ARG A 37 -8.40 -7.44 -0.38
C ARG A 37 -7.94 -7.89 -1.77
N ARG A 38 -8.86 -8.09 -2.72
CA ARG A 38 -8.51 -8.59 -4.06
C ARG A 38 -7.62 -7.64 -4.87
N PHE A 39 -7.78 -6.32 -4.70
CA PHE A 39 -6.94 -5.35 -5.42
C PHE A 39 -5.57 -5.23 -4.77
N THR A 40 -5.50 -5.35 -3.43
CA THR A 40 -4.22 -5.41 -2.72
C THR A 40 -3.43 -6.66 -3.09
N GLU A 41 -4.08 -7.82 -3.20
CA GLU A 41 -3.43 -9.06 -3.68
C GLU A 41 -2.88 -8.88 -5.11
N GLN A 42 -3.68 -8.34 -6.03
CA GLN A 42 -3.22 -8.04 -7.39
C GLN A 42 -2.04 -7.06 -7.43
N LEU A 43 -2.02 -6.09 -6.51
CA LEU A 43 -0.94 -5.12 -6.41
C LEU A 43 0.37 -5.77 -5.93
N LEU A 44 0.28 -6.66 -4.92
CA LEU A 44 1.42 -7.43 -4.42
C LEU A 44 1.95 -8.42 -5.48
N GLU A 45 1.06 -9.13 -6.17
CA GLU A 45 1.42 -10.02 -7.28
C GLU A 45 2.10 -9.26 -8.43
N LEU A 46 1.60 -8.07 -8.75
CA LEU A 46 2.22 -7.20 -9.75
C LEU A 46 3.62 -6.76 -9.30
N ALA A 47 3.80 -6.39 -8.03
CA ALA A 47 5.09 -6.01 -7.49
C ALA A 47 6.10 -7.17 -7.57
N GLU A 48 5.69 -8.38 -7.18
CA GLU A 48 6.51 -9.60 -7.28
C GLU A 48 6.93 -9.87 -8.73
N LYS A 49 5.96 -9.83 -9.67
CA LYS A 49 6.22 -10.05 -11.10
C LYS A 49 7.20 -9.03 -11.69
N GLU A 50 7.13 -7.79 -11.24
CA GLU A 50 7.96 -6.69 -11.74
C GLU A 50 9.29 -6.57 -10.95
N GLY A 51 9.51 -7.44 -9.96
CA GLY A 51 10.71 -7.43 -9.13
C GLY A 51 10.82 -6.22 -8.22
N ILE A 52 9.70 -5.59 -7.86
CA ILE A 52 9.62 -4.45 -6.96
C ILE A 52 9.49 -4.99 -5.53
N PRO A 53 10.50 -4.77 -4.65
CA PRO A 53 10.39 -5.20 -3.26
C PRO A 53 9.25 -4.48 -2.55
N THR A 54 8.52 -5.20 -1.70
CA THR A 54 7.42 -4.66 -0.90
C THR A 54 7.57 -5.00 0.57
N GLN A 55 6.99 -4.17 1.42
CA GLN A 55 6.84 -4.44 2.85
C GLN A 55 5.34 -4.54 3.17
N LEU A 56 4.94 -5.41 4.11
CA LEU A 56 3.52 -5.49 4.50
C LEU A 56 3.21 -4.46 5.57
N CYS A 57 2.35 -3.50 5.26
CA CYS A 57 1.86 -2.50 6.19
C CYS A 57 0.53 -2.98 6.75
N VAL A 58 0.56 -3.51 7.98
CA VAL A 58 -0.59 -4.15 8.62
C VAL A 58 -1.36 -3.13 9.43
N GLU A 59 -2.54 -2.75 8.95
CA GLU A 59 -3.40 -1.77 9.58
C GLU A 59 -4.66 -2.45 10.11
N ALA A 60 -4.78 -2.59 11.43
CA ALA A 60 -5.92 -3.26 12.06
C ALA A 60 -7.18 -2.37 12.14
N GLY A 61 -7.04 -1.07 11.91
CA GLY A 61 -8.09 -0.07 12.10
C GLY A 61 -7.91 1.12 11.19
N ASP A 62 -8.09 2.32 11.73
CA ASP A 62 -7.82 3.57 11.02
C ASP A 62 -6.31 3.67 10.72
N PRO A 63 -5.88 3.65 9.44
CA PRO A 63 -4.47 3.74 9.07
C PRO A 63 -3.88 5.15 9.32
N GLY A 64 -4.70 6.14 9.64
CA GLY A 64 -4.26 7.54 9.78
C GLY A 64 -4.06 8.26 8.45
N THR A 65 -4.41 7.62 7.33
CA THR A 65 -4.28 8.14 5.96
C THR A 65 -5.64 8.48 5.35
N GLU A 66 -5.66 9.10 4.17
CA GLU A 66 -6.90 9.41 3.45
C GLU A 66 -7.67 8.15 3.02
N ALA A 67 -7.05 6.97 3.03
CA ALA A 67 -7.72 5.70 2.75
C ALA A 67 -8.95 5.49 3.65
N TRP A 68 -8.88 5.93 4.91
CA TRP A 68 -9.97 5.81 5.88
C TRP A 68 -11.25 6.54 5.43
N ALA A 69 -11.11 7.77 4.93
CA ALA A 69 -12.24 8.56 4.47
C ALA A 69 -12.69 8.17 3.05
N ILE A 70 -11.74 7.80 2.18
CA ILE A 70 -12.04 7.45 0.78
C ILE A 70 -12.84 6.16 0.70
N GLN A 71 -12.51 5.13 1.51
CA GLN A 71 -13.14 3.81 1.39
C GLN A 71 -14.66 3.83 1.59
N VAL A 72 -15.16 4.67 2.51
CA VAL A 72 -16.61 4.85 2.77
C VAL A 72 -17.27 5.90 1.90
N SER A 73 -16.52 6.60 1.05
CA SER A 73 -17.08 7.72 0.28
C SER A 73 -18.10 7.26 -0.77
N ARG A 74 -19.18 8.03 -0.94
CA ARG A 74 -20.28 7.76 -1.87
C ARG A 74 -20.98 6.40 -1.61
N MET A 75 -20.74 5.41 -2.47
CA MET A 75 -21.33 4.06 -2.39
C MET A 75 -20.26 3.02 -2.03
N GLY A 76 -19.19 3.45 -1.36
CA GLY A 76 -17.99 2.67 -1.17
C GLY A 76 -17.05 2.80 -2.37
N ILE A 77 -15.77 3.02 -2.09
CA ILE A 77 -14.72 3.05 -3.11
C ILE A 77 -13.73 1.95 -2.73
N ALA A 78 -13.50 1.02 -3.65
CA ALA A 78 -12.41 0.05 -3.47
C ALA A 78 -11.07 0.80 -3.42
N VAL A 79 -10.41 0.78 -2.26
CA VAL A 79 -9.13 1.46 -2.01
C VAL A 79 -8.00 0.44 -1.96
N VAL A 80 -6.86 0.81 -2.54
CA VAL A 80 -5.55 0.22 -2.23
C VAL A 80 -4.63 1.32 -1.77
N GLU A 81 -3.68 0.98 -0.91
CA GLU A 81 -2.73 1.92 -0.35
C GLU A 81 -1.29 1.48 -0.64
N ILE A 82 -0.49 2.47 -1.04
CA ILE A 82 0.95 2.38 -1.22
C ILE A 82 1.58 3.46 -0.35
N CYS A 83 2.52 3.06 0.49
CA CYS A 83 3.23 4.00 1.36
C CYS A 83 4.67 4.22 0.89
N ILE A 84 5.27 5.33 1.34
CA ILE A 84 6.70 5.61 1.19
C ILE A 84 7.31 5.73 2.60
N PRO A 85 8.32 4.91 2.96
CA PRO A 85 8.99 5.03 4.25
C PRO A 85 9.67 6.38 4.41
N LEU A 86 9.28 7.12 5.44
CA LEU A 86 9.75 8.47 5.71
C LEU A 86 10.17 8.63 7.17
N ARG A 87 11.36 9.21 7.39
CA ARG A 87 11.86 9.59 8.71
C ARG A 87 11.51 11.04 9.02
N TYR A 88 11.32 11.31 10.31
CA TYR A 88 11.01 12.64 10.85
C TYR A 88 9.68 13.22 10.35
N MET A 89 8.67 12.36 10.20
CA MET A 89 7.30 12.71 9.78
C MET A 89 6.74 13.87 10.61
N HIS A 90 6.10 14.83 9.93
CA HIS A 90 5.54 16.06 10.50
C HIS A 90 6.54 17.03 11.15
N THR A 91 7.83 16.92 10.83
CA THR A 91 8.84 17.90 11.24
C THR A 91 9.20 18.86 10.10
N GLY A 92 10.00 19.89 10.37
CA GLY A 92 10.42 20.85 9.35
C GLY A 92 11.37 20.30 8.28
N ALA A 93 11.93 19.11 8.49
CA ALA A 93 12.78 18.43 7.53
C ALA A 93 12.58 16.92 7.61
N GLU A 94 12.12 16.34 6.51
CA GLU A 94 11.81 14.91 6.39
C GLU A 94 12.85 14.22 5.49
N LEU A 95 13.01 12.90 5.66
CA LEU A 95 13.99 12.13 4.91
C LEU A 95 13.37 10.84 4.35
N VAL A 96 13.56 10.63 3.06
CA VAL A 96 13.13 9.44 2.31
C VAL A 96 14.32 8.85 1.53
N ASP A 97 14.22 7.58 1.15
CA ASP A 97 15.08 7.02 0.09
C ASP A 97 14.41 7.29 -1.27
N SER A 98 15.12 7.97 -2.17
CA SER A 98 14.57 8.31 -3.50
C SER A 98 14.22 7.06 -4.31
N LYS A 99 14.87 5.92 -4.07
CA LYS A 99 14.56 4.66 -4.76
C LYS A 99 13.19 4.13 -4.35
N ASP A 100 12.78 4.29 -3.10
CA ASP A 100 11.45 3.87 -2.66
C ASP A 100 10.37 4.70 -3.36
N VAL A 101 10.63 6.00 -3.56
CA VAL A 101 9.75 6.89 -4.34
C VAL A 101 9.64 6.42 -5.79
N ASP A 102 10.76 6.13 -6.45
CA ASP A 102 10.78 5.65 -7.83
C ASP A 102 10.04 4.30 -7.99
N MET A 103 10.25 3.37 -7.04
CA MET A 103 9.57 2.08 -7.02
C MET A 103 8.06 2.22 -6.78
N ALA A 104 7.64 3.10 -5.87
CA ALA A 104 6.23 3.39 -5.64
C ALA A 104 5.57 3.96 -6.89
N ALA A 105 6.21 4.94 -7.55
CA ALA A 105 5.70 5.53 -8.79
C ALA A 105 5.58 4.48 -9.92
N ASP A 106 6.57 3.60 -10.06
CA ASP A 106 6.57 2.53 -11.06
C ASP A 106 5.46 1.50 -10.80
N LEU A 107 5.28 1.08 -9.55
CA LEU A 107 4.22 0.15 -9.15
C LEU A 107 2.83 0.74 -9.41
N VAL A 108 2.59 1.99 -8.97
CA VAL A 108 1.32 2.71 -9.20
C VAL A 108 1.05 2.82 -10.70
N SER A 109 2.05 3.24 -11.49
CA SER A 109 1.92 3.41 -12.94
C SER A 109 1.53 2.12 -13.63
N LYS A 110 2.18 1.01 -13.27
CA LYS A 110 1.89 -0.32 -13.83
C LYS A 110 0.51 -0.83 -13.43
N PHE A 111 0.10 -0.60 -12.17
CA PHE A 111 -1.23 -0.95 -11.68
C PHE A 111 -2.32 -0.16 -12.41
N ALA A 112 -2.15 1.16 -12.54
CA ALA A 112 -3.06 2.04 -13.25
C ALA A 112 -3.15 1.74 -14.77
N ALA A 113 -2.05 1.30 -15.38
CA ALA A 113 -2.01 0.87 -16.78
C ALA A 113 -2.73 -0.47 -17.04
N GLY A 114 -3.30 -1.11 -16.02
CA GLY A 114 -4.03 -2.35 -16.16
C GLY A 114 -3.15 -3.56 -16.43
N LYS A 115 -1.87 -3.53 -16.01
CA LYS A 115 -1.00 -4.72 -15.98
C LYS A 115 -1.38 -5.70 -14.87
N THR A 116 -2.62 -5.67 -14.41
CA THR A 116 -3.13 -6.57 -13.38
C THR A 116 -3.09 -8.00 -13.88
N VAL A 117 -2.64 -8.90 -13.00
CA VAL A 117 -2.71 -10.34 -13.24
C VAL A 117 -4.19 -10.70 -13.25
N MET A 118 -4.70 -11.20 -14.37
CA MET A 118 -6.01 -11.83 -14.41
C MET A 118 -5.96 -12.99 -13.41
N PRO A 119 -6.88 -13.06 -12.43
CA PRO A 119 -6.85 -14.14 -11.46
C PRO A 119 -6.88 -15.48 -12.22
N SER A 120 -5.95 -16.37 -11.90
CA SER A 120 -6.08 -17.77 -12.29
C SER A 120 -7.44 -18.25 -11.77
N LYS A 121 -8.29 -18.76 -12.68
CA LYS A 121 -9.58 -19.37 -12.35
C LYS A 121 -9.47 -20.23 -11.08
N GLU A 122 -10.14 -19.79 -10.01
CA GLU A 122 -10.93 -20.57 -9.04
C GLU A 122 -11.15 -19.75 -7.76
N VAL A 123 -12.25 -19.00 -7.71
CA VAL A 123 -13.13 -18.89 -6.52
C VAL A 123 -14.55 -18.76 -7.06
N ALA A 124 -15.14 -19.89 -7.42
CA ALA A 124 -16.59 -20.02 -7.47
C ALA A 124 -17.07 -20.20 -6.03
N ASP A 125 -18.15 -19.52 -5.65
CA ASP A 125 -18.76 -19.49 -4.31
C ASP A 125 -17.95 -18.84 -3.19
N ASP A 126 -17.98 -17.51 -3.15
CA ASP A 126 -17.93 -16.77 -1.89
C ASP A 126 -19.31 -16.10 -1.68
N PRO A 127 -20.12 -16.53 -0.71
CA PRO A 127 -21.46 -16.00 -0.48
C PRO A 127 -21.48 -14.59 0.13
N ASP A 128 -20.34 -14.03 0.54
CA ASP A 128 -20.25 -12.73 1.20
C ASP A 128 -19.84 -11.57 0.27
N THR A 129 -19.92 -11.74 -1.06
CA THR A 129 -19.79 -10.61 -2.00
C THR A 129 -21.16 -10.05 -2.41
N ASP A 130 -21.79 -9.33 -1.49
CA ASP A 130 -22.90 -8.38 -1.75
C ASP A 130 -22.36 -6.94 -1.92
#